data_AF-A0A382DBC0-F1
#
_entry.id   AF-A0A382DBC0-F1
#
_cell.length_a   1.000
_cell.length_b   1.000
_cell.length_c   1.000
_cell.angle_alpha   90.00
_cell.angle_beta   90.00
_cell.angle_gamma   90.00
#
_symmetry.space_group_name_H-M   'P 1'
#
loop_
_entity.id
_entity.type
_entity.pdbx_description
1 polymer ?
#
loop_
_entity_poly.entity_id
_entity_poly.type
_entity_poly.pdbx_seq_one_letter_code
_entity_poly.pdbx_strand_id
1 'polypeptide(L)'
;MSHSETPRIFERRAFLKQAGLTGSLTLFPQARGKDRLPAIKPTTFQIACMTLPYSRFSLKRALEGIKKTGYEYVAWGTSHDETGSGKRIPVMPTDAPPSKAKDLAQRCRDMGLKP
;
A
#
# COMPACT_ATOMS: atom_id res chain seq x y z
N MET A 1 -50.13 -8.06 -18.84
CA MET A 1 -49.13 -7.58 -19.81
C MET A 1 -47.80 -7.43 -19.10
N SER A 2 -46.87 -8.34 -19.38
CA SER A 2 -45.56 -8.45 -18.74
C SER A 2 -44.50 -8.27 -19.81
N HIS A 3 -43.71 -7.20 -19.73
CA HIS A 3 -42.39 -7.15 -20.34
C HIS A 3 -41.42 -6.45 -19.40
N SER A 4 -40.63 -7.26 -18.70
CA SER A 4 -39.41 -6.90 -18.00
C SER A 4 -38.31 -6.67 -19.03
N GLU A 5 -37.80 -5.44 -19.15
CA GLU A 5 -36.58 -5.15 -19.90
C GLU A 5 -35.36 -5.31 -18.99
N THR A 6 -34.55 -6.34 -19.27
CA THR A 6 -33.24 -6.53 -18.64
C THR A 6 -32.19 -5.80 -19.49
N PRO A 7 -31.32 -4.95 -18.93
CA PRO A 7 -30.28 -4.28 -19.71
C PRO A 7 -29.24 -5.30 -20.21
N ARG A 8 -28.88 -5.19 -21.51
CA ARG A 8 -27.83 -6.00 -22.14
C ARG A 8 -26.47 -5.67 -21.51
N ILE A 9 -25.98 -6.57 -20.65
CA ILE A 9 -24.63 -6.52 -20.10
C ILE A 9 -23.65 -6.85 -21.22
N PHE A 10 -22.82 -5.88 -21.61
CA PHE A 10 -21.72 -6.11 -22.55
C PHE A 10 -20.63 -6.92 -21.85
N GLU A 11 -20.56 -8.21 -22.16
CA GLU A 11 -19.58 -9.19 -21.64
C GLU A 11 -18.17 -8.87 -22.16
N ARG A 12 -17.49 -7.93 -21.50
CA ARG A 12 -16.08 -7.54 -21.76
C ARG A 12 -15.12 -8.73 -21.85
N ARG A 13 -15.41 -9.81 -21.10
CA ARG A 13 -14.57 -11.02 -21.08
C ARG A 13 -14.73 -11.89 -22.32
N ALA A 14 -15.88 -11.84 -23.00
CA ALA A 14 -16.08 -12.57 -24.26
C ALA A 14 -15.31 -11.90 -25.41
N PHE A 15 -15.33 -10.56 -25.47
CA PHE A 15 -14.62 -9.78 -26.48
C PHE A 15 -13.09 -10.00 -26.45
N LEU A 16 -12.49 -10.05 -25.26
CA LEU A 16 -11.04 -10.27 -25.12
C LEU A 16 -10.57 -11.67 -25.56
N LYS A 17 -11.46 -12.67 -25.57
CA LYS A 17 -11.10 -14.05 -25.97
C LYS A 17 -11.01 -14.23 -27.49
N GLN A 18 -11.55 -13.31 -28.29
CA GLN A 18 -11.58 -13.42 -29.75
C GLN A 18 -10.39 -12.77 -30.47
N ALA A 19 -9.51 -12.06 -29.76
CA ALA A 19 -8.38 -11.33 -30.36
C ALA A 19 -7.05 -12.12 -30.42
N GLY A 20 -7.06 -13.43 -30.11
CA GLY A 20 -5.83 -14.18 -29.82
C GLY A 20 -5.38 -15.23 -30.84
N LEU A 21 -5.95 -15.31 -32.06
CA LEU A 21 -5.63 -16.42 -32.98
C LEU A 21 -5.51 -16.03 -34.46
N THR A 22 -4.73 -14.99 -34.77
CA THR A 22 -4.26 -14.76 -36.15
C THR A 22 -2.99 -13.91 -36.12
N GLY A 23 -1.82 -14.55 -36.13
CA GLY A 23 -0.54 -13.84 -36.11
C GLY A 23 0.69 -14.74 -36.11
N SER A 24 0.90 -15.42 -37.24
CA SER A 24 2.22 -15.74 -37.81
C SER A 24 3.21 -16.60 -36.99
N LEU A 25 3.25 -17.89 -37.32
CA LEU A 25 4.47 -18.70 -37.30
C LEU A 25 5.46 -18.14 -38.34
N THR A 26 6.32 -17.20 -37.95
CA THR A 26 7.55 -16.89 -38.69
C THR A 26 8.74 -17.28 -37.83
N LEU A 27 9.55 -18.21 -38.37
CA LEU A 27 10.84 -18.61 -37.84
C LEU A 27 11.71 -17.37 -37.64
N PHE A 28 11.91 -16.95 -36.39
CA PHE A 28 13.01 -16.05 -36.04
C PHE A 28 14.26 -16.90 -35.79
N PRO A 29 15.37 -16.67 -36.51
CA PRO A 29 16.63 -17.30 -36.17
C PRO A 29 17.04 -16.88 -34.75
N GLN A 30 17.35 -17.88 -33.93
CA GLN A 30 17.95 -17.70 -32.60
C GLN A 30 19.35 -17.09 -32.77
N ALA A 31 19.42 -15.78 -32.89
CA ALA A 31 20.65 -15.04 -32.65
C ALA A 31 20.95 -15.12 -31.15
N ARG A 32 21.76 -16.11 -30.76
CA ARG A 32 22.26 -16.27 -29.39
C ARG A 32 23.34 -15.21 -29.14
N GLY A 33 22.90 -13.99 -28.87
CA GLY A 33 23.75 -12.90 -28.38
C GLY A 33 24.37 -13.31 -27.05
N LYS A 34 25.70 -13.40 -27.00
CA LYS A 34 26.48 -13.88 -25.85
C LYS A 34 26.78 -12.78 -24.81
N ASP A 35 26.19 -11.59 -24.99
CA ASP A 35 26.34 -10.47 -24.07
C ASP A 35 24.96 -10.08 -23.50
N ARG A 36 24.50 -10.87 -22.52
CA ARG A 36 23.36 -10.46 -21.70
C ARG A 36 23.89 -9.47 -20.67
N LEU A 37 23.61 -8.18 -20.88
CA LEU A 37 23.83 -7.14 -19.86
C LEU A 37 23.28 -7.63 -18.50
N PRO A 38 23.95 -7.31 -17.38
CA PRO A 38 23.50 -7.75 -16.07
C PRO A 38 22.04 -7.33 -15.87
N ALA A 39 21.20 -8.28 -15.46
CA ALA A 39 19.78 -8.01 -15.24
C ALA A 39 19.62 -6.89 -14.21
N ILE A 40 19.04 -5.76 -14.63
CA ILE A 40 18.76 -4.62 -13.74
C ILE A 40 17.71 -5.09 -12.73
N LYS A 41 18.07 -5.08 -11.44
CA LYS A 41 17.11 -5.39 -10.37
C LYS A 41 16.07 -4.27 -10.30
N PRO A 42 14.76 -4.58 -10.19
CA PRO A 42 13.74 -3.58 -10.00
C PRO A 42 13.97 -2.77 -8.71
N THR A 43 13.66 -1.47 -8.76
CA THR A 43 13.62 -0.62 -7.56
C THR A 43 12.55 -1.15 -6.61
N THR A 44 12.91 -1.34 -5.34
CA THR A 44 11.94 -1.68 -4.29
C THR A 44 11.50 -0.42 -3.59
N PHE A 45 10.22 -0.06 -3.72
CA PHE A 45 9.65 1.12 -3.08
C PHE A 45 9.20 0.81 -1.65
N GLN A 46 9.42 1.74 -0.73
CA GLN A 46 8.90 1.67 0.63
C GLN A 46 7.49 2.27 0.64
N ILE A 47 6.48 1.43 0.88
CA ILE A 47 5.08 1.85 0.91
C ILE A 47 4.64 1.96 2.37
N ALA A 48 4.37 3.19 2.81
CA ALA A 48 3.97 3.49 4.17
C ALA A 48 2.50 3.95 4.24
N CYS A 49 1.88 3.73 5.41
CA CYS A 49 0.59 4.33 5.75
C CYS A 49 0.79 5.40 6.84
N MET A 50 0.21 6.58 6.66
CA MET A 50 0.28 7.64 7.67
C MET A 50 -0.75 7.42 8.79
N THR A 51 -0.40 7.78 10.04
CA THR A 51 -1.36 7.73 11.16
C THR A 51 -2.31 8.93 11.19
N LEU A 52 -2.01 10.02 10.45
CA LEU A 52 -2.78 11.27 10.44
C LEU A 52 -4.29 11.10 10.10
N PRO A 53 -4.69 10.29 9.10
CA PRO A 53 -6.12 10.04 8.82
C PRO A 53 -6.86 9.40 10.00
N TYR A 54 -6.14 8.75 10.92
CA TYR A 54 -6.68 8.08 12.10
C TYR A 54 -6.54 8.91 13.39
N SER A 55 -6.23 10.20 13.29
CA SER A 55 -5.99 11.11 14.44
C SER A 55 -7.16 11.29 15.41
N ARG A 56 -8.37 10.82 15.07
CA ARG A 56 -9.53 10.76 15.99
C ARG A 56 -9.48 9.56 16.96
N PHE A 57 -8.55 8.65 16.75
CA PHE A 57 -8.32 7.48 17.60
C PHE A 57 -6.95 7.58 18.26
N SER A 58 -6.73 6.79 19.31
CA SER A 58 -5.42 6.69 19.96
C SER A 58 -4.35 6.26 18.96
N LEU A 59 -3.11 6.69 19.18
CA LEU A 59 -2.00 6.31 18.31
C LEU A 59 -1.84 4.79 18.23
N LYS A 60 -2.00 4.10 19.37
CA LYS A 60 -1.96 2.64 19.44
C LYS A 60 -2.99 2.00 18.52
N ARG A 61 -4.25 2.47 18.53
CA ARG A 61 -5.32 1.93 17.68
C ARG A 61 -5.06 2.15 16.20
N ALA A 62 -4.45 3.28 15.83
CA ALA A 62 -4.02 3.57 14.47
C ALA A 62 -2.92 2.61 14.01
N LEU A 63 -1.85 2.45 14.81
CA LEU A 63 -0.74 1.53 14.52
C LEU A 63 -1.20 0.08 14.39
N GLU A 64 -2.07 -0.40 15.28
CA GLU A 64 -2.66 -1.73 15.19
C GLU A 64 -3.48 -1.91 13.90
N GLY A 65 -4.23 -0.89 13.50
CA GLY A 65 -5.01 -0.90 12.26
C GLY A 65 -4.11 -1.02 11.03
N ILE A 66 -3.06 -0.20 10.96
CA ILE A 66 -2.07 -0.20 9.88
C ILE A 66 -1.34 -1.55 9.79
N LYS A 67 -0.97 -2.13 10.94
CA LYS A 67 -0.32 -3.44 10.94
C LYS A 67 -1.26 -4.54 10.42
N LYS A 68 -2.52 -4.52 10.84
CA LYS A 68 -3.53 -5.52 10.42
C LYS A 68 -3.83 -5.49 8.92
N THR A 69 -3.64 -4.35 8.25
CA THR A 69 -3.83 -4.24 6.79
C THR A 69 -2.61 -4.67 5.98
N GLY A 70 -1.52 -5.08 6.64
CA GLY A 70 -0.35 -5.66 5.99
C GLY A 70 0.73 -4.65 5.58
N TYR A 71 0.63 -3.39 6.02
CA TYR A 71 1.73 -2.45 5.81
C TYR A 71 2.96 -2.86 6.61
N GLU A 72 4.11 -2.67 5.99
CA GLU A 72 5.41 -2.83 6.64
C GLU A 72 5.89 -1.50 7.21
N TYR A 73 5.70 -0.39 6.48
CA TYR A 73 6.15 0.94 6.86
C TYR A 73 5.01 1.80 7.41
N VAL A 74 5.33 2.68 8.36
CA VAL A 74 4.39 3.62 8.96
C VAL A 74 4.99 5.02 8.98
N ALA A 75 4.17 6.03 8.73
CA ALA A 75 4.55 7.43 8.89
C ALA A 75 3.68 8.08 9.97
N TRP A 76 4.28 8.87 10.85
CA TRP A 76 3.55 9.46 11.98
C TRP A 76 2.83 10.75 11.58
N GLY A 77 1.59 10.89 12.02
CA GLY A 77 0.89 12.17 12.08
C GLY A 77 1.37 13.02 13.25
N THR A 78 0.86 14.24 13.34
CA THR A 78 1.28 15.22 14.36
C THR A 78 0.65 14.97 15.73
N SER A 79 -0.60 14.50 15.79
CA SER A 79 -1.37 14.36 17.03
C SER A 79 -2.49 13.32 16.94
N HIS A 80 -2.87 12.73 18.07
CA HIS A 80 -3.93 11.72 18.22
C HIS A 80 -4.81 12.00 19.44
N ASP A 81 -6.08 11.61 19.38
CA ASP A 81 -6.96 11.61 20.55
C ASP A 81 -6.73 10.32 21.38
N GLU A 82 -5.89 10.43 22.41
CA GLU A 82 -5.53 9.29 23.26
C GLU A 82 -6.64 8.89 24.24
N THR A 83 -7.54 9.81 24.59
CA THR A 83 -8.55 9.59 25.64
C THR A 83 -9.97 9.43 25.10
N GLY A 84 -10.19 9.63 23.80
CA GLY A 84 -11.52 9.69 23.20
C GLY A 84 -12.31 10.95 23.55
N SER A 85 -11.61 11.98 24.04
CA SER A 85 -12.22 13.24 24.51
C SER A 85 -12.47 14.26 23.39
N GLY A 86 -12.05 13.95 22.16
CA GLY A 86 -11.96 14.87 21.04
C GLY A 86 -10.72 15.77 21.05
N LYS A 87 -9.98 15.82 22.17
CA LYS A 87 -8.74 16.60 22.28
C LYS A 87 -7.56 15.79 21.74
N ARG A 88 -6.88 16.34 20.73
CA ARG A 88 -5.68 15.72 20.16
C ARG A 88 -4.43 16.11 20.94
N ILE A 89 -3.64 15.11 21.30
CA ILE A 89 -2.35 15.23 21.99
C ILE A 89 -1.23 15.01 20.96
N PRO A 90 -0.19 15.87 20.93
CA PRO A 90 0.95 15.68 20.02
C PRO A 90 1.62 14.32 20.18
N VAL A 91 1.85 13.63 19.06
CA VAL A 91 2.63 12.37 19.02
C VAL A 91 4.10 12.66 19.33
N MET A 92 4.61 13.77 18.79
CA MET A 92 5.95 14.27 19.02
C MET A 92 5.88 15.80 19.17
N PRO A 93 5.99 16.32 20.39
CA PRO A 93 6.15 17.76 20.62
C PRO A 93 7.38 18.32 19.88
N THR A 94 7.31 19.57 19.43
CA THR A 94 8.38 20.21 18.65
C THR A 94 9.68 20.41 19.44
N ASP A 95 9.56 20.48 20.76
CA ASP A 95 10.64 20.63 21.73
C ASP A 95 11.06 19.28 22.37
N ALA A 96 10.47 18.17 21.90
CA ALA A 96 10.78 16.86 22.44
C ALA A 96 12.25 16.48 22.18
N PRO A 97 12.95 15.88 23.16
CA PRO A 97 14.31 15.41 22.95
C PRO A 97 14.33 14.23 21.98
N PRO A 98 15.46 14.00 21.25
CA PRO A 98 15.58 12.88 20.31
C PRO A 98 15.32 11.49 20.90
N SER A 99 15.48 11.32 22.21
CA SER A 99 15.13 10.07 22.91
C SER A 99 13.65 9.71 22.76
N LYS A 100 12.74 10.69 22.79
CA LYS A 100 11.30 10.45 22.60
C LYS A 100 10.99 9.89 21.21
N ALA A 101 11.71 10.33 20.19
CA ALA A 101 11.60 9.78 18.85
C ALA A 101 12.08 8.34 18.78
N LYS A 102 13.18 8.01 19.47
CA LYS A 102 13.67 6.62 19.58
C LYS A 102 12.65 5.72 20.29
N ASP A 103 12.04 6.18 21.37
CA ASP A 103 11.01 5.44 22.10
C ASP A 103 9.76 5.20 21.25
N LEU A 104 9.34 6.19 20.45
CA LEU A 104 8.24 6.03 19.51
C LEU A 104 8.59 5.04 18.40
N ALA A 105 9.80 5.13 17.86
CA ALA A 105 10.27 4.20 16.86
C ALA A 105 10.35 2.77 17.40
N GLN A 106 10.76 2.61 18.65
CA GLN A 106 10.80 1.30 19.31
C GLN A 106 9.41 0.71 19.47
N ARG A 107 8.43 1.50 19.93
CA ARG A 107 7.03 1.06 20.01
C ARG A 107 6.49 0.58 18.65
N CYS A 108 6.85 1.24 17.55
CA CYS A 108 6.47 0.79 16.21
C CYS A 108 7.13 -0.54 15.85
N ARG A 109 8.44 -0.70 16.13
CA ARG A 109 9.19 -1.94 15.88
C ARG A 109 8.69 -3.12 16.70
N ASP A 110 8.31 -2.89 17.96
CA ASP A 110 7.73 -3.91 18.84
C ASP A 110 6.40 -4.45 18.28
N MET A 111 5.69 -3.64 17.48
CA MET A 111 4.47 -4.03 16.76
C MET A 111 4.73 -4.63 15.36
N GLY A 112 6.00 -4.76 14.97
CA GLY A 112 6.39 -5.26 13.65
C GLY A 112 6.13 -4.26 12.51
N LEU A 113 6.20 -2.95 12.81
CA LEU A 113 6.18 -1.86 11.84
C LEU A 113 7.56 -1.21 11.73
N LYS A 114 7.86 -0.65 10.55
CA LYS A 114 9.05 0.15 10.26
C LYS A 114 8.67 1.64 10.21
N PRO A 115 9.00 2.42 11.25
CA PRO A 115 8.74 3.86 11.27
C PRO A 115 9.69 4.64 10.35
#